data_AF-A0A4Y8ZH30-F1
#
_entry.id   AF-A0A4Y8ZH30-F1
#
_cell.length_a   1.000
_cell.length_b   1.000
_cell.length_c   1.000
_cell.angle_alpha   90.00
_cell.angle_beta   90.00
_cell.angle_gamma   90.00
#
_symmetry.space_group_name_H-M   'P 1'
#
loop_
_entity.id
_entity.type
_entity.pdbx_description
1 polymer ?
#
loop_
_entity_poly.entity_id
_entity_poly.type
_entity_poly.pdbx_seq_one_letter_code
_entity_poly.pdbx_strand_id
1 'polypeptide(L)'
;MIRNGKAIDHSNVGGVWGSLIAFLVAYVAFLGSLYAMGFWTLENAWVPGLIALALAMVTFMIPQVFLGRSDTVDTAAIHTRPVAVEHPVSGAHAVETGAARRH
;
A
#
# COMPACT_ATOMS: atom_id res chain seq x y z
N MET A 1 6.56 3.37 4.52
CA MET A 1 6.78 1.90 4.58
C MET A 1 8.24 1.63 4.24
N ILE A 2 8.95 0.86 5.07
CA ILE A 2 10.35 0.46 4.83
C ILE A 2 10.31 -1.05 4.53
N ARG A 3 10.86 -1.48 3.39
CA ARG A 3 11.15 -2.90 3.15
C ARG A 3 12.67 -3.04 3.04
N ASN A 4 13.25 -4.01 3.75
CA ASN A 4 14.70 -4.29 3.75
C ASN A 4 15.59 -3.06 4.04
N GLY A 5 15.21 -2.24 5.03
CA GLY A 5 16.02 -1.11 5.49
C GLY A 5 16.07 0.10 4.55
N LYS A 6 15.31 0.11 3.45
CA LYS A 6 15.18 1.24 2.53
C LYS A 6 13.75 1.75 2.47
N ALA A 7 13.57 3.07 2.44
CA ALA A 7 12.27 3.70 2.25
C ALA A 7 11.67 3.21 0.93
N ILE A 8 10.40 2.77 0.96
CA ILE A 8 9.68 2.45 -0.27
C ILE A 8 9.67 3.71 -1.14
N ASP A 9 10.17 3.61 -2.37
CA ASP A 9 10.08 4.71 -3.30
C ASP A 9 8.60 5.01 -3.56
N HIS A 10 8.24 6.29 -3.52
CA HIS A 10 6.86 6.78 -3.66
C HIS A 10 6.21 6.44 -5.02
N SER A 11 6.96 5.86 -5.95
CA SER A 11 6.61 5.69 -7.37
C SER A 11 6.04 4.30 -7.73
N ASN A 12 5.52 3.53 -6.76
CA ASN A 12 4.98 2.18 -7.02
C ASN A 12 6.02 1.23 -7.68
N VAL A 13 7.31 1.41 -7.36
CA VAL A 13 8.39 0.56 -7.88
C VAL A 13 8.17 -0.87 -7.38
N GLY A 14 7.89 -1.79 -8.31
CA GLY A 14 7.56 -3.19 -8.02
C GLY A 14 6.06 -3.54 -8.03
N GLY A 15 5.15 -2.55 -8.10
CA GLY A 15 3.70 -2.75 -8.14
C GLY A 15 3.04 -2.54 -9.51
N VAL A 16 3.84 -2.45 -10.58
CA VAL A 16 3.37 -2.12 -11.94
C VAL A 16 2.31 -3.10 -12.45
N TRP A 17 2.46 -4.39 -12.18
CA TRP A 17 1.51 -5.42 -12.63
C TRP A 17 0.12 -5.27 -11.99
N GLY A 18 0.05 -4.95 -10.68
CA GLY A 18 -1.22 -4.71 -10.00
C GLY A 18 -1.95 -3.50 -10.60
N SER A 19 -1.23 -2.39 -10.77
CA SER A 19 -1.77 -1.17 -11.38
C SER A 19 -2.19 -1.37 -12.84
N LEU A 20 -1.43 -2.14 -13.61
CA LEU A 20 -1.77 -2.47 -15.00
C LEU A 20 -3.05 -3.31 -15.08
N ILE A 21 -3.20 -4.32 -14.23
CA ILE A 21 -4.43 -5.13 -14.16
C ILE A 21 -5.62 -4.25 -13.77
N ALA A 22 -5.48 -3.39 -12.76
CA ALA A 22 -6.54 -2.46 -12.37
C ALA A 22 -6.95 -1.53 -13.51
N PHE A 23 -5.97 -0.99 -14.25
CA PHE A 23 -6.22 -0.16 -15.42
C PHE A 23 -6.99 -0.92 -16.50
N LEU A 24 -6.53 -2.13 -16.87
CA LEU A 24 -7.17 -2.92 -17.91
C LEU A 24 -8.61 -3.28 -17.55
N VAL A 25 -8.87 -3.65 -16.29
CA VAL A 25 -10.22 -3.95 -15.81
C VAL A 25 -11.13 -2.74 -15.93
N ALA A 26 -10.69 -1.58 -15.43
CA ALA A 26 -11.48 -0.35 -15.51
C ALA A 26 -11.72 0.08 -16.97
N TYR A 27 -10.71 -0.06 -17.82
CA TYR A 27 -10.81 0.28 -19.23
C TYR A 27 -11.79 -0.61 -19.99
N VAL A 28 -11.71 -1.93 -19.81
CA VAL A 28 -12.65 -2.88 -20.43
C VAL A 28 -14.07 -2.65 -19.91
N ALA A 29 -14.24 -2.39 -18.61
CA ALA A 29 -15.54 -2.13 -18.04
C ALA A 29 -16.16 -0.82 -18.57
N PHE A 30 -15.34 0.22 -18.75
CA PHE A 30 -15.75 1.46 -19.37
C PHE A 30 -16.22 1.25 -20.81
N LEU A 31 -15.45 0.54 -21.64
CA LEU A 31 -15.84 0.20 -23.02
C LEU A 31 -17.12 -0.65 -23.06
N GLY A 32 -17.26 -1.62 -22.15
CA GLY A 32 -18.47 -2.43 -22.02
C GLY A 32 -19.71 -1.58 -21.69
N SER A 33 -19.57 -0.60 -20.79
CA SER A 33 -20.64 0.36 -20.50
C SER A 33 -20.99 1.22 -21.71
N LEU A 34 -20.01 1.75 -22.44
CA LEU A 34 -20.29 2.52 -23.66
C LEU A 34 -21.04 1.69 -24.71
N TYR A 35 -20.64 0.44 -24.90
CA TYR A 35 -21.32 -0.49 -25.80
C TYR A 35 -22.75 -0.78 -25.33
N ALA A 36 -22.95 -1.07 -24.04
CA ALA A 36 -24.26 -1.31 -23.46
C ALA A 36 -25.20 -0.11 -23.64
N MET A 37 -24.71 1.12 -23.43
CA MET A 37 -25.48 2.36 -23.64
C MET A 37 -25.93 2.54 -25.08
N GLY A 38 -25.22 1.95 -26.06
CA GLY A 38 -25.64 1.94 -27.46
C GLY A 38 -26.98 1.24 -27.71
N PHE A 39 -27.40 0.33 -26.81
CA PHE A 39 -28.69 -0.36 -26.88
C PHE A 39 -29.76 0.26 -25.97
N TRP A 40 -29.46 1.39 -25.34
CA TRP A 40 -30.38 2.04 -24.40
C TRP A 40 -31.55 2.69 -25.12
N THR A 41 -32.72 2.09 -24.97
CA THR A 41 -34.00 2.61 -25.49
C THR A 41 -35.01 2.69 -24.36
N LEU A 42 -36.07 3.50 -24.50
CA LEU A 42 -37.11 3.63 -23.47
C LEU A 42 -37.89 2.33 -23.24
N GLU A 43 -38.03 1.49 -24.28
CA GLU A 43 -38.68 0.17 -24.18
C GLU A 43 -37.80 -0.86 -23.48
N ASN A 44 -36.47 -0.70 -23.52
CA ASN A 44 -35.52 -1.63 -22.93
C ASN A 44 -34.40 -0.93 -22.16
N ALA A 45 -34.77 -0.04 -21.24
CA ALA A 45 -33.81 0.73 -20.43
C ALA A 45 -33.12 -0.12 -19.35
N TRP A 46 -33.81 -1.16 -18.86
CA TRP A 46 -33.34 -1.96 -17.72
C TRP A 46 -32.17 -2.86 -18.08
N VAL A 47 -32.17 -3.49 -19.27
CA VAL A 47 -31.10 -4.43 -19.65
C VAL A 47 -29.74 -3.72 -19.74
N PRO A 48 -29.59 -2.62 -20.50
CA PRO A 48 -28.36 -1.83 -20.53
C PRO A 48 -27.97 -1.27 -19.15
N GLY A 49 -28.96 -0.86 -18.35
CA GLY A 49 -28.75 -0.35 -16.99
C GLY A 49 -28.17 -1.37 -16.03
N LEU A 50 -28.73 -2.59 -16.01
CA LEU A 50 -28.23 -3.67 -15.16
C LEU A 50 -26.85 -4.13 -15.60
N ILE A 51 -26.59 -4.17 -16.90
CA ILE A 51 -25.27 -4.47 -17.45
C ILE A 51 -24.26 -3.44 -16.95
N ALA A 52 -24.54 -2.14 -17.12
CA ALA A 52 -23.65 -1.06 -16.66
C ALA A 52 -23.42 -1.11 -15.14
N LEU A 53 -24.46 -1.42 -14.35
CA LEU A 53 -24.34 -1.59 -12.90
C LEU A 53 -23.43 -2.77 -12.52
N ALA A 54 -23.59 -3.92 -13.19
CA ALA A 54 -22.73 -5.08 -12.97
C ALA A 54 -21.27 -4.78 -13.34
N LEU A 55 -21.04 -4.12 -14.48
CA LEU A 55 -19.72 -3.66 -14.91
C LEU A 55 -19.09 -2.71 -13.88
N ALA A 56 -19.87 -1.80 -13.29
CA ALA A 56 -19.40 -0.92 -12.21
C ALA A 56 -18.95 -1.72 -10.98
N MET A 57 -19.74 -2.70 -10.53
CA MET A 57 -19.34 -3.57 -9.40
C MET A 57 -18.03 -4.32 -9.67
N VAL A 58 -17.93 -4.94 -10.84
CA VAL A 58 -16.75 -5.71 -11.26
C VAL A 58 -15.50 -4.82 -11.33
N THR A 59 -15.66 -3.56 -11.76
CA THR A 59 -14.58 -2.56 -11.81
C THR A 59 -13.93 -2.33 -10.46
N PHE A 60 -14.67 -2.45 -9.36
CA PHE A 60 -14.10 -2.28 -8.02
C PHE A 60 -13.69 -3.60 -7.37
N MET A 61 -14.45 -4.68 -7.56
CA MET A 61 -14.16 -5.97 -6.91
C MET A 61 -12.88 -6.62 -7.43
N ILE A 62 -12.65 -6.61 -8.75
CA ILE A 62 -11.49 -7.29 -9.32
C ILE A 62 -10.18 -6.59 -8.90
N PRO A 63 -10.02 -5.26 -9.04
CA PRO A 63 -8.78 -4.60 -8.64
C PRO A 63 -8.47 -4.73 -7.16
N GLN A 64 -9.49 -4.78 -6.29
CA GLN A 64 -9.30 -4.98 -4.86
C GLN A 64 -8.60 -6.30 -4.52
N VAL A 65 -8.82 -7.36 -5.30
CA VAL A 65 -8.15 -8.65 -5.11
C VAL A 65 -6.66 -8.57 -5.47
N PHE A 66 -6.32 -7.80 -6.51
CA PHE A 66 -4.94 -7.72 -7.03
C PHE A 66 -4.08 -6.66 -6.34
N LEU A 67 -4.66 -5.53 -5.93
CA LEU A 67 -3.94 -4.45 -5.28
C LEU A 67 -3.71 -4.71 -3.78
N GLY A 68 -4.46 -5.64 -3.19
CA GLY A 68 -4.40 -5.91 -1.76
C GLY A 68 -4.96 -4.76 -0.92
N ARG A 69 -5.07 -4.98 0.39
CA ARG A 69 -5.47 -3.92 1.33
C ARG A 69 -4.30 -2.95 1.52
N SER A 70 -4.53 -1.67 1.25
CA SER A 70 -3.53 -0.60 1.40
C SER A 70 -2.95 -0.48 2.82
N ASP A 71 -3.64 -1.04 3.83
CA ASP A 71 -3.31 -0.94 5.25
C ASP A 71 -2.70 -2.22 5.86
N THR A 72 -2.26 -3.18 5.04
CA THR A 72 -1.48 -4.31 5.57
C THR A 72 -0.05 -3.86 5.84
N VAL A 73 0.17 -3.32 7.05
CA VAL A 73 1.51 -3.08 7.57
C VAL A 73 2.13 -4.42 7.95
N ASP A 74 3.31 -4.71 7.40
CA ASP A 74 4.08 -5.90 7.76
C ASP A 74 4.55 -5.76 9.21
N THR A 75 3.80 -6.33 10.16
CA THR A 75 4.08 -6.19 11.61
C THR A 75 5.47 -6.75 11.97
N ALA A 76 6.00 -7.66 11.15
CA ALA A 76 7.37 -8.16 11.26
C ALA A 76 8.43 -7.08 10.98
N ALA A 77 8.15 -6.09 10.13
CA ALA A 77 9.04 -4.97 9.85
C ALA A 77 9.04 -3.92 10.98
N ILE A 78 8.00 -3.89 11.83
CA ILE A 78 7.88 -2.97 12.96
C ILE A 78 8.61 -3.50 14.22
N HIS A 79 8.90 -4.80 14.31
CA HIS A 79 9.50 -5.43 15.50
C HIS A 79 10.99 -5.78 15.38
N THR A 80 11.69 -5.35 14.32
CA THR A 80 13.16 -5.34 14.34
C THR A 80 13.60 -4.27 15.35
N ARG A 81 14.26 -4.75 16.41
CA ARG A 81 14.53 -4.05 17.67
C ARG A 81 15.16 -2.67 17.47
N PRO A 82 14.91 -1.71 18.37
CA PRO A 82 15.74 -0.52 18.45
C PRO A 82 17.17 -0.99 18.69
N VAL A 83 18.05 -0.80 17.70
CA VAL A 83 19.48 -0.84 17.95
C VAL A 83 19.70 0.20 19.03
N ALA A 84 20.20 -0.25 20.18
CA ALA A 84 20.62 0.63 21.25
C ALA A 84 21.53 1.69 20.63
N VAL A 85 21.00 2.92 20.51
CA VAL A 85 21.83 4.08 20.26
C VAL A 85 22.60 4.23 21.56
N GLU A 86 23.79 3.66 21.58
CA GLU A 86 24.79 3.93 22.60
C GLU A 86 25.05 5.43 22.53
N HIS A 87 24.37 6.17 23.41
CA HIS A 87 24.70 7.56 23.65
C HIS A 87 26.17 7.56 24.08
N PRO A 88 27.08 8.24 23.39
CA PRO A 88 28.37 8.53 23.98
C PRO A 88 28.10 9.49 25.13
N VAL A 89 27.90 8.94 26.33
CA VAL A 89 27.98 9.71 27.56
C VAL A 89 29.41 10.17 27.65
N SER A 90 29.60 11.39 27.13
CA SER A 90 30.59 12.38 27.52
C SER A 90 31.35 11.96 28.77
N GLY A 91 32.64 11.71 28.63
CA GLY A 91 33.58 11.44 29.72
C GLY A 91 33.73 12.66 30.65
N ALA A 92 32.70 12.92 31.46
CA ALA A 92 32.64 13.97 32.45
C ALA A 92 32.47 13.40 33.87
N HIS A 93 33.07 12.24 34.15
CA HIS A 93 33.23 11.71 35.51
C HIS A 93 34.66 11.20 35.78
N ALA A 94 35.67 11.81 35.13
CA ALA A 94 37.09 11.60 35.46
C ALA A 94 37.58 12.52 36.61
N VAL A 95 36.67 13.15 37.33
CA VAL A 95 37.00 14.04 38.44
C VAL A 95 36.21 13.55 39.66
N GLU A 96 36.96 13.25 40.71
CA GLU A 96 36.49 12.86 42.05
C GLU A 96 35.99 11.42 42.19
N THR A 97 36.89 10.55 42.68
CA THR A 97 36.72 9.68 43.87
C THR A 97 37.52 8.38 43.66
N GLY A 98 38.66 8.20 44.36
CA GLY A 98 39.22 6.85 44.51
C GLY A 98 40.72 6.62 44.67
N ALA A 99 41.59 7.64 44.71
CA ALA A 99 43.03 7.44 44.92
C ALA A 99 43.51 7.84 46.34
N ALA A 100 42.68 7.57 47.34
CA ALA A 100 43.12 7.49 48.72
C ALA A 100 42.67 6.13 49.28
N ARG A 101 43.66 5.27 49.58
CA ARG A 101 43.65 4.12 50.51
C ARG A 101 43.98 2.75 49.87
N ARG A 102 45.05 2.14 50.42
CA ARG A 102 45.56 0.74 50.33
C ARG A 102 46.50 0.51 49.14
N HIS A 103 47.76 0.09 49.28
CA HIS A 103 48.57 -0.44 50.38
C HIS A 103 50.01 0.07 50.22
#